data_AF-A0A527ZW87-F1
#
_entry.id   AF-A0A527ZW87-F1
#
_cell.length_a   1.000
_cell.length_b   1.000
_cell.length_c   1.000
_cell.angle_alpha   90.00
_cell.angle_beta   90.00
_cell.angle_gamma   90.00
#
_symmetry.space_group_name_H-M   'P 1'
#
loop_
_entity.id
_entity.type
_entity.pdbx_description
1 polymer ?
#
loop_
_entity_poly.entity_id
_entity_poly.type
_entity_poly.pdbx_seq_one_letter_code
_entity_poly.pdbx_strand_id
1 'polypeptide(L)'
;MTHAPDITRPPKDLIDALSGIGAATVAGTLGHMGFRNPHMVGPVAQNHGKSIVGPALTLQFMPQRPDLFTEGEYADPETQLHRHVLYHAQEGDVVVVDARGDMSSGVFGDMMSTYFKGRG
;
A
#
# COMPACT_ATOMS: atom_id res chain seq x y z
N MET A 1 -7.12 -14.48 -14.03
CA MET A 1 -7.68 -13.62 -12.96
C MET A 1 -7.33 -14.19 -11.60
N THR A 2 -6.30 -13.65 -10.98
CA THR A 2 -6.00 -13.87 -9.57
C THR A 2 -7.12 -13.24 -8.74
N HIS A 3 -7.94 -14.07 -8.09
CA HIS A 3 -9.02 -13.57 -7.24
C HIS A 3 -8.44 -13.10 -5.91
N ALA A 4 -8.33 -11.78 -5.72
CA ALA A 4 -8.04 -11.17 -4.43
C ALA A 4 -9.36 -10.81 -3.73
N PRO A 5 -9.61 -11.28 -2.50
CA PRO A 5 -10.79 -10.87 -1.75
C PRO A 5 -10.70 -9.37 -1.41
N ASP A 6 -11.81 -8.65 -1.55
CA ASP A 6 -11.88 -7.23 -1.15
C ASP A 6 -11.81 -7.09 0.38
N ILE A 7 -11.39 -5.92 0.84
CA ILE A 7 -11.29 -5.62 2.27
C ILE A 7 -12.62 -5.08 2.82
N THR A 8 -12.85 -5.29 4.11
CA THR A 8 -13.95 -4.61 4.82
C THR A 8 -13.46 -3.21 5.22
N ARG A 9 -13.93 -2.18 4.52
CA ARG A 9 -13.56 -0.78 4.81
C ARG A 9 -14.28 -0.28 6.06
N PRO A 10 -13.61 0.46 6.95
CA PRO A 10 -14.25 1.04 8.13
C PRO A 10 -15.20 2.18 7.73
N PRO A 11 -16.15 2.54 8.60
CA PRO A 11 -16.97 3.74 8.43
C PRO A 11 -16.14 5.00 8.18
N LYS A 12 -16.62 5.86 7.28
CA LYS A 12 -15.91 7.07 6.83
C LYS A 12 -15.67 8.06 7.97
N ASP A 13 -16.60 8.17 8.91
CA ASP A 13 -16.49 9.02 10.10
C ASP A 13 -15.29 8.65 10.99
N LEU A 14 -14.90 7.37 11.06
CA LEU A 14 -13.68 6.96 11.76
C LEU A 14 -12.42 7.41 11.03
N ILE A 15 -12.40 7.34 9.70
CA ILE A 15 -11.29 7.81 8.87
C ILE A 15 -11.14 9.33 9.03
N ASP A 16 -12.24 10.05 8.92
CA ASP A 16 -12.28 11.51 9.05
C ASP A 16 -11.82 11.96 10.45
N ALA A 17 -12.24 11.26 11.52
CA ALA A 17 -11.81 11.55 12.89
C ALA A 17 -10.29 11.37 13.10
N LEU A 18 -9.68 10.39 12.43
CA LEU A 18 -8.24 10.12 12.50
C LEU A 18 -7.42 11.10 11.64
N SER A 19 -8.01 11.70 10.60
CA SER A 19 -7.31 12.59 9.66
C SER A 19 -6.63 13.81 10.33
N GLY A 20 -7.17 14.28 11.44
CA GLY A 20 -6.64 15.40 12.23
C GLY A 20 -5.56 15.01 13.25
N ILE A 21 -5.25 13.73 13.39
CA ILE A 21 -4.33 13.21 14.42
C ILE A 21 -3.00 12.83 13.77
N GLY A 22 -1.90 13.40 14.27
CA GLY A 22 -0.56 13.09 13.77
C GLY A 22 -0.12 11.66 14.09
N ALA A 23 0.65 11.05 13.19
CA ALA A 23 1.15 9.68 13.33
C ALA A 23 1.91 9.44 14.65
N ALA A 24 2.64 10.43 15.16
CA ALA A 24 3.32 10.34 16.46
C ALA A 24 2.34 10.20 17.63
N THR A 25 1.24 10.95 17.62
CA THR A 25 0.17 10.85 18.63
C THR A 25 -0.53 9.49 18.54
N VAL A 26 -0.83 9.02 17.33
CA VAL A 26 -1.41 7.69 17.11
C VAL A 26 -0.50 6.60 17.66
N ALA A 27 0.80 6.66 17.34
CA ALA A 27 1.79 5.70 17.85
C ALA A 27 1.89 5.71 19.39
N GLY A 28 1.85 6.89 20.03
CA GLY A 28 1.83 7.02 21.48
C GLY A 28 0.60 6.38 22.12
N THR A 29 -0.59 6.65 21.58
CA THR A 29 -1.85 6.05 22.03
C THR A 29 -1.83 4.52 21.88
N LEU A 30 -1.38 4.01 20.73
CA LEU A 30 -1.21 2.57 20.51
C LEU A 30 -0.21 1.96 21.50
N GLY A 31 0.87 2.68 21.84
CA GLY A 31 1.80 2.30 22.89
C GLY A 31 1.13 2.11 24.25
N HIS A 32 0.27 3.04 24.65
CA HIS A 32 -0.54 2.92 25.88
C HIS A 32 -1.56 1.77 25.81
N MET A 33 -1.99 1.38 24.62
CA MET A 33 -2.85 0.20 24.38
C MET A 33 -2.06 -1.12 24.31
N GLY A 34 -0.73 -1.10 24.45
CA GLY A 34 0.13 -2.28 24.49
C GLY A 34 0.85 -2.62 23.18
N PHE A 35 0.69 -1.82 22.12
CA PHE A 35 1.43 -2.01 20.87
C PHE A 35 2.86 -1.51 20.99
N ARG A 36 3.85 -2.39 20.76
CA ARG A 36 5.28 -2.02 20.89
C ARG A 36 5.84 -1.32 19.65
N ASN A 37 5.46 -1.76 18.46
CA ASN A 37 5.98 -1.26 17.18
C ASN A 37 4.86 -0.80 16.24
N PRO A 38 4.16 0.31 16.55
CA PRO A 38 3.01 0.78 15.76
C PRO A 38 3.40 1.60 14.51
N HIS A 39 4.69 1.68 14.15
CA HIS A 39 5.18 2.47 13.03
C HIS A 39 6.05 1.63 12.08
N MET A 40 6.02 1.96 10.79
CA MET A 40 6.89 1.33 9.78
C MET A 40 8.21 2.11 9.67
N VAL A 41 9.33 1.42 9.76
CA VAL A 41 10.67 1.98 9.56
C VAL A 41 11.07 1.79 8.09
N GLY A 42 11.57 2.85 7.45
CA GLY A 42 12.06 2.80 6.06
C GLY A 42 11.33 3.77 5.13
N PRO A 43 9.99 3.70 4.98
CA PRO A 43 9.26 4.63 4.14
C PRO A 43 9.46 6.09 4.56
N VAL A 44 9.78 6.94 3.60
CA VAL A 44 9.91 8.40 3.78
C VAL A 44 8.95 9.13 2.85
N ALA A 45 8.38 10.23 3.34
CA ALA A 45 7.46 11.04 2.54
C ALA A 45 8.22 11.73 1.40
N GLN A 46 7.80 11.49 0.16
CA GLN A 46 8.31 12.21 -1.02
C GLN A 46 7.69 13.60 -1.14
N ASN A 47 6.44 13.76 -0.67
CA ASN A 47 5.74 15.03 -0.58
C ASN A 47 5.65 15.46 0.89
N HIS A 48 6.61 16.27 1.33
CA HIS A 48 6.67 16.74 2.71
C HIS A 48 5.46 17.61 3.10
N GLY A 49 5.12 17.61 4.40
CA GLY A 49 4.01 18.40 4.94
C GLY A 49 2.62 17.82 4.68
N LYS A 50 2.52 16.62 4.09
CA LYS A 50 1.27 15.90 3.89
C LYS A 50 1.11 14.77 4.93
N SER A 51 -0.13 14.54 5.33
CA SER A 51 -0.56 13.39 6.13
C SER A 51 -1.69 12.70 5.39
N ILE A 52 -1.76 11.37 5.51
CA ILE A 52 -2.80 10.54 4.89
C ILE A 52 -3.34 9.57 5.94
N VAL A 53 -4.61 9.21 5.79
CA VAL A 53 -5.30 8.19 6.60
C VAL A 53 -6.25 7.44 5.68
N GLY A 54 -6.28 6.12 5.81
CA GLY A 54 -7.17 5.27 5.02
C GLY A 54 -6.98 3.80 5.34
N PRO A 55 -7.92 2.94 4.93
CA PRO A 55 -7.77 1.49 5.03
C PRO A 55 -6.63 0.99 4.14
N ALA A 56 -5.93 -0.06 4.58
CA ALA A 56 -4.78 -0.58 3.88
C ALA A 56 -5.15 -1.66 2.85
N LEU A 57 -4.80 -1.44 1.59
CA LEU A 57 -4.66 -2.52 0.61
C LEU A 57 -3.21 -2.98 0.60
N THR A 58 -2.97 -4.25 0.92
CA THR A 58 -1.62 -4.77 1.09
C THR A 58 -1.13 -5.49 -0.16
N LEU A 59 0.12 -5.22 -0.52
CA LEU A 59 0.82 -5.89 -1.61
C LEU A 59 2.16 -6.41 -1.08
N GLN A 60 2.44 -7.69 -1.27
CA GLN A 60 3.71 -8.30 -0.86
C GLN A 60 4.47 -8.81 -2.08
N PHE A 61 5.74 -8.42 -2.18
CA PHE A 61 6.67 -8.97 -3.13
C PHE A 61 7.46 -10.13 -2.55
N MET A 62 7.75 -11.10 -3.41
CA MET A 62 8.60 -12.25 -3.12
C MET A 62 9.76 -12.29 -4.11
N PRO A 63 10.93 -12.85 -3.72
CA PRO A 63 12.02 -13.06 -4.67
C PRO A 63 11.54 -13.84 -5.90
N GLN A 64 11.96 -13.40 -7.09
CA GLN A 64 11.62 -14.08 -8.33
C GLN A 64 12.19 -15.50 -8.33
N ARG A 65 11.43 -16.43 -8.90
CA ARG A 65 11.85 -17.81 -9.14
C ARG A 65 12.15 -18.00 -10.63
N PRO A 66 13.37 -17.71 -11.11
CA PRO A 66 13.69 -17.78 -12.54
C PRO A 66 13.55 -19.19 -13.11
N ASP A 67 13.55 -20.21 -12.26
CA ASP A 67 13.27 -21.61 -12.61
C ASP A 67 11.78 -21.87 -12.91
N LEU A 68 10.87 -21.00 -12.45
CA LEU A 68 9.42 -21.10 -12.68
C LEU A 68 8.89 -20.01 -13.62
N PHE A 69 9.56 -18.86 -13.68
CA PHE A 69 9.17 -17.69 -14.46
C PHE A 69 10.20 -17.43 -15.56
N THR A 70 10.08 -18.16 -16.67
CA THR A 70 10.94 -18.03 -17.86
C THR A 70 10.51 -16.94 -18.83
N GLU A 71 9.26 -16.48 -18.76
CA GLU A 71 8.74 -15.39 -19.58
C GLU A 71 8.96 -14.04 -18.89
N GLY A 72 9.19 -12.98 -19.69
CA GLY A 72 9.37 -11.62 -19.18
C GLY A 72 8.10 -11.09 -18.50
N GLU A 73 8.26 -10.12 -17.61
CA GLU A 73 7.18 -9.58 -16.76
C GLU A 73 5.92 -9.17 -17.54
N TYR A 74 6.06 -8.76 -18.81
CA TYR A 74 4.98 -8.26 -19.67
C TYR A 74 4.26 -9.32 -20.52
N ALA A 75 4.60 -10.61 -20.37
CA ALA A 75 3.96 -11.67 -21.16
C ALA A 75 2.45 -11.80 -20.84
N ASP A 76 2.08 -11.66 -19.56
CA ASP A 76 0.68 -11.67 -19.13
C ASP A 76 0.43 -10.62 -18.01
N PRO A 77 -0.17 -9.46 -18.35
CA PRO A 77 -0.55 -8.44 -17.37
C PRO A 77 -1.44 -8.96 -16.23
N GLU A 78 -2.24 -10.00 -16.44
CA GLU A 78 -3.14 -10.56 -15.42
C GLU A 78 -2.40 -11.33 -14.31
N THR A 79 -1.12 -11.62 -14.52
CA THR A 79 -0.22 -12.20 -13.51
C THR A 79 0.46 -11.12 -12.65
N GLN A 80 0.33 -9.84 -13.02
CA GLN A 80 1.01 -8.73 -12.38
C GLN A 80 0.20 -8.18 -11.20
N LEU A 81 0.35 -8.80 -10.02
CA LEU A 81 -0.39 -8.43 -8.81
C LEU A 81 -0.22 -6.96 -8.38
N HIS A 82 0.91 -6.32 -8.69
CA HIS A 82 1.14 -4.91 -8.40
C HIS A 82 0.20 -3.98 -9.21
N ARG A 83 -0.29 -4.39 -10.37
CA ARG A 83 -1.36 -3.65 -11.07
C ARG A 83 -2.71 -3.91 -10.43
N HIS A 84 -2.95 -5.16 -10.06
CA HIS A 84 -4.25 -5.59 -9.55
C HIS A 84 -4.60 -4.90 -8.23
N VAL A 85 -3.64 -4.64 -7.34
CA VAL A 85 -3.91 -3.88 -6.12
C VAL A 85 -4.49 -2.49 -6.42
N LEU A 86 -4.06 -1.84 -7.51
CA LEU A 86 -4.60 -0.56 -7.95
C LEU A 86 -5.99 -0.70 -8.57
N TYR A 87 -6.25 -1.82 -9.25
CA TYR A 87 -7.59 -2.11 -9.78
C TYR A 87 -8.62 -2.34 -8.68
N HIS A 88 -8.20 -2.81 -7.50
CA HIS A 88 -9.06 -3.00 -6.34
C HIS A 88 -9.19 -1.75 -5.46
N ALA A 89 -8.31 -0.76 -5.62
CA ALA A 89 -8.35 0.49 -4.86
C ALA A 89 -9.69 1.21 -5.02
N GLN A 90 -10.22 1.72 -3.91
CA GLN A 90 -11.36 2.62 -3.84
C GLN A 90 -10.90 3.96 -3.25
N GLU A 91 -11.77 4.98 -3.35
CA GLU A 91 -11.49 6.31 -2.81
C GLU A 91 -11.11 6.23 -1.31
N GLY A 92 -9.99 6.86 -0.96
CA GLY A 92 -9.45 6.88 0.41
C GLY A 92 -8.60 5.68 0.80
N ASP A 93 -8.47 4.64 -0.03
CA ASP A 93 -7.61 3.50 0.26
C ASP A 93 -6.11 3.89 0.23
N VAL A 94 -5.31 3.25 1.07
CA VAL A 94 -3.85 3.39 1.09
C VAL A 94 -3.21 2.08 0.64
N VAL A 95 -2.43 2.10 -0.44
CA VAL A 95 -1.68 0.92 -0.90
C VAL A 95 -0.38 0.81 -0.09
N VAL A 96 -0.28 -0.25 0.70
CA VAL A 96 0.87 -0.55 1.58
C VAL A 96 1.65 -1.70 0.97
N VAL A 97 2.90 -1.43 0.57
CA VAL A 97 3.74 -2.40 -0.15
C VAL A 97 4.87 -2.92 0.73
N ASP A 98 4.95 -4.24 0.89
CA ASP A 98 6.15 -4.93 1.34
C ASP A 98 7.02 -5.26 0.11
N ALA A 99 7.95 -4.36 -0.19
CA ALA A 99 8.97 -4.54 -1.24
C ALA A 99 10.29 -5.12 -0.68
N ARG A 100 10.29 -5.63 0.56
CA ARG A 100 11.48 -6.21 1.23
C ARG A 100 12.68 -5.27 1.36
N GLY A 101 12.49 -3.97 1.17
CA GLY A 101 13.57 -2.97 1.16
C GLY A 101 14.52 -3.09 -0.05
N ASP A 102 14.11 -3.77 -1.11
CA ASP A 102 14.92 -3.90 -2.32
C ASP A 102 14.89 -2.60 -3.13
N MET A 103 16.04 -1.93 -3.20
CA MET A 103 16.21 -0.67 -3.93
C MET A 103 16.60 -0.86 -5.40
N SER A 104 16.76 -2.11 -5.86
CA SER A 104 17.13 -2.44 -7.24
C SER A 104 15.94 -2.52 -8.19
N SER A 105 14.71 -2.47 -7.67
CA SER A 105 13.47 -2.60 -8.44
C SER A 105 12.46 -1.50 -8.10
N GLY A 106 11.70 -1.08 -9.11
CA GLY A 106 10.61 -0.10 -8.96
C GLY A 106 9.26 -0.77 -8.96
N VAL A 107 8.43 -0.49 -7.94
CA VAL A 107 7.08 -1.06 -7.82
C VAL A 107 6.06 -0.29 -8.66
N PHE A 108 6.04 1.04 -8.53
CA PHE A 108 5.09 1.90 -9.23
C PHE A 108 5.82 3.01 -10.00
N GLY A 109 5.48 3.15 -11.29
CA GLY A 109 5.89 4.27 -12.13
C GLY A 109 4.79 5.31 -12.28
N ASP A 110 5.05 6.33 -13.09
CA ASP A 110 4.15 7.48 -13.30
C ASP A 110 2.75 7.10 -13.79
N MET A 111 2.64 6.17 -14.75
CA MET A 111 1.34 5.70 -15.25
C MET A 111 0.47 5.09 -14.15
N MET A 112 1.09 4.28 -13.29
CA MET A 112 0.40 3.60 -12.20
C MET A 112 0.01 4.58 -11.10
N SER A 113 0.92 5.49 -10.74
CA SER A 113 0.65 6.55 -9.77
C SER A 113 -0.45 7.50 -10.25
N THR A 114 -0.50 7.81 -11.54
CA THR A 114 -1.56 8.62 -12.16
C THR A 114 -2.90 7.89 -12.14
N TYR A 115 -2.92 6.60 -12.50
CA TYR A 115 -4.10 5.76 -12.40
C TYR A 115 -4.63 5.72 -10.95
N PHE A 116 -3.74 5.46 -9.99
CA PHE A 116 -4.09 5.38 -8.57
C PHE A 116 -4.66 6.71 -8.06
N LYS A 117 -4.01 7.84 -8.37
CA LYS A 117 -4.54 9.18 -8.05
C LYS A 117 -5.93 9.43 -8.63
N GLY A 118 -6.25 8.84 -9.79
CA GLY A 118 -7.57 8.92 -10.42
C GLY A 118 -8.67 8.13 -9.70
N ARG A 119 -8.32 7.19 -8.82
CA ARG A 119 -9.29 6.42 -8.01
C ARG A 119 -9.79 7.16 -6.77
N GLY A 120 -9.13 8.26 -6.40
CA GLY A 120 -9.35 8.99 -5.15
C GLY A 120 -8.53 8.42 -4.01
#